data_AF-A0A327VK90-F1
#
_entry.id   AF-A0A327VK90-F1
#
_cell.length_a   1.000
_cell.length_b   1.000
_cell.length_c   1.000
_cell.angle_alpha   90.00
_cell.angle_beta   90.00
_cell.angle_gamma   90.00
#
_symmetry.space_group_name_H-M   'P 1'
#
loop_
_entity.id
_entity.type
_entity.pdbx_description
1 polymer ?
#
loop_
_entity_poly.entity_id
_entity_poly.type
_entity_poly.pdbx_seq_one_letter_code
_entity_poly.pdbx_strand_id
1 'polypeptide(L)'
;MADLDASGRLTRACRPQTNGKVERFNHALLDEWAYLRPYTSNTERTAAPADFLHSYNHHRCHTALGGQPPITRVNNPAGRYT
;
A
#
# COMPACT_ATOMS: atom_id res chain seq x y z
N MET A 1 -7.65 17.60 -8.99
CA MET A 1 -6.17 17.61 -8.91
C MET A 1 -5.62 19.02 -8.69
N ALA A 2 -6.25 20.08 -9.24
CA ALA A 2 -5.82 21.47 -9.02
C ALA A 2 -5.85 21.90 -7.54
N ASP A 3 -6.85 21.45 -6.77
CA ASP A 3 -6.96 21.82 -5.34
C ASP A 3 -5.93 21.14 -4.41
N LEU A 4 -5.18 20.16 -4.91
CA LEU A 4 -4.18 19.40 -4.14
C LEU A 4 -2.73 19.74 -4.53
N ASP A 5 -2.52 20.71 -5.43
CA ASP A 5 -1.21 21.03 -6.05
C ASP A 5 -0.45 19.77 -6.52
N ALA A 6 -1.19 18.80 -7.07
CA ALA A 6 -0.66 17.51 -7.49
C ALA A 6 -0.73 17.37 -9.02
N SER A 7 0.37 16.94 -9.63
CA SER A 7 0.47 16.68 -11.07
C SER A 7 0.42 15.18 -11.38
N GLY A 8 -0.40 14.79 -12.35
CA GLY A 8 -0.48 13.41 -12.82
C GLY A 8 0.74 13.04 -13.66
N ARG A 9 1.37 11.91 -13.35
CA ARG A 9 2.50 11.37 -14.12
C ARG A 9 2.20 9.93 -14.54
N LEU A 10 2.30 9.67 -15.85
CA LEU A 10 2.18 8.31 -16.39
C LEU A 10 3.53 7.60 -16.40
N THR A 11 3.50 6.29 -16.17
CA THR A 11 4.63 5.41 -16.41
C THR A 11 4.81 5.21 -17.91
N ARG A 12 6.05 5.05 -18.37
CA ARG A 12 6.30 4.76 -19.79
C ARG A 12 5.78 3.37 -20.15
N ALA A 13 5.17 3.25 -21.34
CA ALA A 13 4.71 1.96 -21.86
C ALA A 13 5.84 0.92 -21.87
N CYS A 14 5.49 -0.33 -21.57
CA CYS A 14 6.38 -1.49 -21.52
C CYS A 14 7.61 -1.32 -20.60
N ARG A 15 7.48 -0.54 -19.51
CA ARG A 15 8.50 -0.42 -18.46
C ARG A 15 7.95 -0.81 -17.08
N PRO A 16 7.72 -2.10 -16.82
CA PRO A 16 7.17 -2.56 -15.54
C PRO A 16 8.07 -2.23 -14.34
N GLN A 17 9.39 -2.13 -14.55
CA GLN A 17 10.35 -1.81 -13.48
C GLN A 17 10.07 -0.47 -12.77
N THR A 18 9.36 0.47 -13.42
CA THR A 18 9.00 1.75 -12.78
C THR A 18 7.80 1.65 -11.84
N ASN A 19 7.04 0.55 -11.91
CA ASN A 19 5.83 0.32 -11.13
C ASN A 19 5.97 -0.83 -10.11
N GLY A 20 7.14 -1.48 -10.06
CA GLY A 20 7.35 -2.69 -9.26
C GLY A 20 7.02 -2.57 -7.76
N LYS A 21 7.08 -1.36 -7.17
CA LYS A 21 6.66 -1.13 -5.78
C LYS A 21 5.15 -1.29 -5.60
N VAL A 22 4.36 -0.74 -6.52
CA VAL A 22 2.89 -0.87 -6.51
C VAL A 22 2.51 -2.31 -6.86
N GLU A 23 3.18 -2.92 -7.83
CA GLU A 23 2.92 -4.31 -8.21
C GLU A 23 3.17 -5.29 -7.06
N ARG A 24 4.30 -5.14 -6.35
CA ARG A 24 4.58 -5.94 -5.14
C ARG A 24 3.55 -5.71 -4.04
N PHE A 25 3.10 -4.47 -3.84
CA PHE A 25 2.03 -4.17 -2.88
C PHE A 25 0.72 -4.85 -3.30
N ASN A 26 0.32 -4.74 -4.57
CA ASN A 26 -0.91 -5.36 -5.09
C ASN A 26 -0.88 -6.88 -4.96
N HIS A 27 0.28 -7.52 -5.18
CA HIS A 27 0.42 -8.95 -4.95
C HIS A 27 0.15 -9.32 -3.49
N ALA A 28 0.77 -8.61 -2.52
CA ALA A 28 0.52 -8.84 -1.10
C ALA A 28 -0.94 -8.57 -0.71
N LEU A 29 -1.54 -7.50 -1.25
CA LEU A 29 -2.95 -7.15 -1.06
C LEU A 29 -3.88 -8.27 -1.56
N LEU A 30 -3.55 -8.91 -2.69
CA LEU A 30 -4.34 -10.03 -3.19
C LEU A 30 -4.22 -11.26 -2.28
N ASP A 31 -3.00 -11.64 -1.91
CA ASP A 31 -2.74 -12.86 -1.12
C ASP A 31 -3.30 -12.75 0.31
N GLU A 32 -3.14 -11.58 0.93
CA GLU A 32 -3.35 -11.40 2.37
C GLU A 32 -4.65 -10.66 2.71
N TRP A 33 -5.31 -10.05 1.73
CA TRP A 33 -6.65 -9.51 1.90
C TRP A 33 -7.64 -10.17 0.95
N ALA A 34 -7.47 -10.03 -0.37
CA ALA A 34 -8.51 -10.43 -1.31
C ALA A 34 -8.82 -11.94 -1.28
N TYR A 35 -7.81 -12.76 -1.06
CA TYR A 35 -7.87 -14.22 -1.14
C TYR A 35 -7.43 -14.96 0.12
N LEU A 36 -7.15 -14.23 1.21
CA LEU A 36 -6.77 -14.85 2.49
C LEU A 36 -7.87 -15.79 3.02
N ARG A 37 -9.13 -15.39 2.85
CA ARG A 37 -10.31 -16.17 3.27
C ARG A 37 -11.50 -15.91 2.36
N PRO A 38 -12.48 -16.82 2.30
CA PRO A 38 -13.79 -16.52 1.71
C PRO A 38 -14.49 -15.42 2.51
N TYR A 39 -15.06 -14.44 1.81
CA TYR A 39 -15.94 -13.44 2.41
C TYR A 39 -17.39 -13.81 2.16
N THR A 40 -18.24 -13.61 3.16
CA THR A 40 -19.67 -13.92 3.07
C THR A 40 -20.48 -12.80 2.43
N SER A 41 -19.93 -11.58 2.41
CA SER A 41 -20.55 -10.41 1.78
C SER A 41 -19.50 -9.38 1.32
N ASN A 42 -19.89 -8.50 0.39
CA ASN A 42 -19.06 -7.37 0.00
C ASN A 42 -18.83 -6.38 1.14
N THR A 43 -19.78 -6.24 2.06
CA THR A 43 -19.63 -5.38 3.25
C THR A 43 -18.49 -5.88 4.12
N GLU A 44 -18.45 -7.19 4.40
CA GLU A 44 -17.35 -7.81 5.16
C GLU A 44 -16.00 -7.60 4.45
N ARG A 45 -15.97 -7.85 3.12
CA ARG A 45 -14.76 -7.65 2.31
C ARG A 45 -14.25 -6.21 2.32
N THR A 46 -15.16 -5.22 2.37
CA THR A 46 -14.83 -3.79 2.33
C THR A 46 -14.45 -3.24 3.70
N ALA A 47 -14.82 -3.92 4.79
CA ALA A 47 -14.40 -3.58 6.15
C ALA A 47 -13.00 -4.10 6.50
N ALA A 48 -12.65 -5.30 5.99
CA ALA A 48 -11.35 -5.94 6.21
C ALA A 48 -10.07 -5.22 5.70
N PRO A 49 -10.07 -4.33 4.67
CA PRO A 49 -8.85 -3.73 4.16
C PRO A 49 -8.15 -2.83 5.18
N ALA A 50 -8.89 -2.21 6.09
CA ALA A 50 -8.32 -1.31 7.10
C ALA A 50 -7.34 -2.05 8.02
N ASP A 51 -7.72 -3.22 8.52
CA ASP A 51 -6.88 -4.05 9.39
C ASP A 51 -5.66 -4.59 8.64
N PHE A 52 -5.85 -5.02 7.39
CA PHE A 52 -4.75 -5.43 6.52
C PHE A 52 -3.75 -4.29 6.32
N LEU A 53 -4.21 -3.08 5.97
CA LEU A 53 -3.35 -1.92 5.75
C LEU A 53 -2.60 -1.52 7.02
N HIS A 54 -3.24 -1.58 8.19
CA HIS A 54 -2.56 -1.33 9.46
C HIS A 54 -1.43 -2.35 9.69
N SER A 55 -1.73 -3.64 9.53
CA SER A 55 -0.75 -4.71 9.69
C SER A 55 0.41 -4.60 8.70
N TYR A 56 0.11 -4.37 7.42
CA TYR A 56 1.10 -4.21 6.37
C TYR A 56 2.01 -3.00 6.60
N ASN A 57 1.44 -1.84 6.95
CA ASN A 57 2.22 -0.60 7.07
C ASN A 57 2.99 -0.49 8.39
N HIS A 58 2.48 -1.07 9.49
CA HIS A 58 3.03 -0.87 10.83
C HIS A 58 3.76 -2.08 11.40
N HIS A 59 3.42 -3.30 10.99
CA HIS A 59 3.88 -4.52 11.66
C HIS A 59 4.62 -5.50 10.74
N ARG A 60 4.34 -5.47 9.44
CA ARG A 60 4.96 -6.40 8.49
C ARG A 60 6.46 -6.15 8.36
N CYS A 61 7.26 -7.19 8.54
CA CYS A 61 8.70 -7.14 8.28
C CYS A 61 8.98 -7.13 6.77
N HIS A 62 9.77 -6.18 6.27
CA HIS A 62 10.23 -6.18 4.88
C HIS A 62 11.73 -6.42 4.79
N THR A 63 12.14 -7.46 4.06
CA THR A 63 13.56 -7.80 3.85
C THR A 63 14.34 -6.66 3.20
N ALA A 64 13.74 -5.99 2.21
CA ALA A 64 14.32 -4.81 1.57
C ALA A 64 14.49 -3.59 2.51
N LEU A 65 13.87 -3.62 3.69
CA LEU A 65 13.97 -2.61 4.74
C LEU A 65 14.76 -3.12 5.97
N GLY A 66 15.52 -4.20 5.83
CA GLY A 66 16.26 -4.78 6.97
C GLY A 66 15.34 -5.37 8.04
N GLY A 67 14.18 -5.89 7.64
CA GLY A 67 13.17 -6.46 8.54
C GLY A 67 12.24 -5.43 9.17
N GLN A 68 12.39 -4.14 8.87
CA GLN A 68 11.53 -3.09 9.43
C GLN A 68 10.23 -2.90 8.64
N PRO A 69 9.16 -2.40 9.28
CA PRO A 69 7.90 -2.13 8.61
C PRO A 69 7.94 -0.86 7.75
N PRO A 70 7.05 -0.72 6.73
CA PRO A 70 7.07 0.38 5.78
C PRO A 70 7.01 1.77 6.43
N ILE A 71 6.28 1.92 7.54
CA ILE A 71 6.15 3.20 8.25
C ILE A 71 7.50 3.77 8.71
N THR A 72 8.50 2.92 8.97
CA THR A 72 9.84 3.37 9.39
C THR A 72 10.55 4.24 8.36
N ARG A 73 10.12 4.19 7.10
CA ARG A 73 10.67 5.02 6.01
C ARG A 73 9.99 6.37 5.86
N VAL A 74 8.86 6.60 6.53
CA VAL A 74 8.09 7.84 6.44
C VAL A 74 8.53 8.76 7.58
N ASN A 75 9.34 9.75 7.24
CA ASN A 75 9.87 10.76 8.15
C ASN A 75 9.00 12.04 8.23
N ASN A 76 8.00 12.18 7.36
CA ASN A 76 7.04 13.29 7.35
C ASN A 76 5.64 12.80 6.97
N PRO A 77 4.88 12.20 7.91
CA PRO A 77 3.44 11.99 7.68
C PRO A 77 2.78 13.37 7.52
N ALA A 78 1.79 13.48 6.63
CA ALA A 78 1.04 14.72 6.41
C ALA A 78 0.55 15.26 7.77
N GLY A 79 1.15 16.35 8.24
CA GLY A 79 0.92 16.90 9.59
C GLY A 79 2.09 17.64 10.25
N ARG A 80 3.31 17.65 9.69
CA ARG A 80 4.45 18.43 10.23
C ARG A 80 4.82 19.66 9.38
N TYR A 81 3.84 20.46 9.02
CA TYR A 81 4.08 21.86 8.63
C TYR A 81 3.39 22.72 9.70
N THR A 82 4.17 23.31 10.60
CA THR A 82 3.77 24.48 11.41
C THR A 82 4.04 25.74 10.63
#